data_AF-A0A527FM40-F1
#
_entry.id   AF-A0A527FM40-F1
#
_cell.length_a   1.000
_cell.length_b   1.000
_cell.length_c   1.000
_cell.angle_alpha   90.00
_cell.angle_beta   90.00
_cell.angle_gamma   90.00
#
_symmetry.space_group_name_H-M   'P 1'
#
loop_
_entity.id
_entity.type
_entity.pdbx_description
1 polymer ?
#
loop_
_entity_poly.entity_id
_entity_poly.type
_entity_poly.pdbx_seq_one_letter_code
_entity_poly.pdbx_strand_id
1 'polypeptide(L)' 'ARYATPEIYREIKRHKTTLLFVNTRSQAELLFQELWRVNEDTLPIALHHGSLDVAQRRRVEKAMGENALRAIVA' A
#
# COMPACT_ATOMS: atom_id res chain seq x y z
N ALA A 1 14.24 -2.73 0.52
CA ALA A 1 12.95 -2.65 1.23
C ALA A 1 12.78 -3.72 2.30
N ARG A 2 13.07 -5.01 2.03
CA ARG A 2 12.81 -6.11 2.99
C ARG A 2 13.24 -5.83 4.44
N TYR A 3 14.47 -5.30 4.62
CA TYR A 3 15.02 -4.97 5.93
C TYR A 3 14.21 -3.90 6.71
N ALA A 4 13.50 -3.01 6.00
CA ALA A 4 12.76 -1.89 6.57
C ALA A 4 11.24 -2.14 6.64
N THR A 5 10.76 -3.29 6.15
CA THR A 5 9.32 -3.60 6.10
C THR A 5 8.67 -3.49 7.48
N PRO A 6 9.28 -3.99 8.59
CA PRO A 6 8.71 -3.83 9.93
C PRO A 6 8.65 -2.37 10.39
N GLU A 7 9.67 -1.56 10.11
CA GLU A 7 9.65 -0.11 10.37
C GLU A 7 8.50 0.57 9.61
N ILE A 8 8.39 0.31 8.32
CA ILE A 8 7.35 0.89 7.47
C ILE A 8 5.96 0.49 7.99
N TYR A 9 5.75 -0.78 8.34
CA TYR A 9 4.47 -1.24 8.88
C TYR A 9 4.11 -0.54 10.19
N ARG A 10 5.08 -0.34 11.10
CA ARG A 10 4.86 0.45 12.33
C ARG A 10 4.46 1.88 12.03
N GLU A 11 5.06 2.52 11.03
CA GLU A 11 4.67 3.88 10.63
C GLU A 11 3.25 3.93 10.04
N ILE A 12 2.85 2.94 9.25
CA ILE A 12 1.46 2.81 8.76
C ILE A 12 0.47 2.69 9.94
N LYS A 13 0.82 1.93 10.99
CA LYS A 13 -0.03 1.78 12.19
C LYS A 13 -0.23 3.11 12.92
N ARG A 14 0.77 4.01 12.91
CA ARG A 14 0.75 5.28 13.67
C ARG A 14 -0.07 6.39 13.01
N HIS A 15 -0.29 6.33 11.70
CA HIS A 15 -0.94 7.42 10.95
C HIS A 15 -2.39 7.07 10.57
N LYS A 16 -3.19 8.01 10.02
CA LYS A 16 -4.56 7.69 9.55
C LYS A 16 -4.55 7.05 8.16
N THR A 17 -3.76 7.62 7.26
CA THR A 17 -3.53 7.13 5.91
C THR A 17 -2.07 7.44 5.56
N THR A 18 -1.39 6.49 4.93
CA THR A 18 0.01 6.63 4.52
C THR A 18 0.14 6.41 3.02
N LEU A 19 0.84 7.30 2.33
CA LEU A 19 1.17 7.14 0.91
C LEU A 19 2.66 6.77 0.80
N LEU A 20 2.93 5.61 0.21
CA LEU A 20 4.27 5.05 0.04
C LEU A 20 4.65 5.17 -1.44
N PHE A 21 5.63 6.00 -1.75
CA PHE A 21 6.13 6.17 -3.11
C PHE A 21 7.35 5.30 -3.39
N VAL A 22 7.35 4.66 -4.55
CA VAL A 22 8.50 3.93 -5.09
C VAL A 22 8.78 4.36 -6.53
N ASN A 23 9.97 4.05 -7.05
CA ASN A 23 10.38 4.53 -8.37
C ASN A 23 9.85 3.66 -9.51
N THR A 24 9.54 2.39 -9.25
CA THR A 24 9.14 1.45 -10.30
C THR A 24 7.95 0.59 -9.89
N ARG A 25 7.20 0.11 -10.89
CA ARG A 25 6.12 -0.86 -10.69
C ARG A 25 6.58 -2.10 -9.91
N SER A 26 7.73 -2.66 -10.29
CA SER A 26 8.27 -3.86 -9.63
C SER A 26 8.62 -3.62 -8.17
N GLN A 27 9.07 -2.42 -7.81
CA GLN A 27 9.28 -2.05 -6.41
C GLN A 27 7.95 -1.94 -5.65
N ALA A 28 6.90 -1.46 -6.32
CA ALA A 28 5.57 -1.30 -5.71
C ALA A 28 4.97 -2.67 -5.39
N GLU A 29 5.01 -3.58 -6.37
CA GLU A 29 4.57 -4.97 -6.23
C GLU A 29 5.36 -5.69 -5.13
N LEU A 30 6.70 -5.56 -5.12
CA LEU A 30 7.54 -6.18 -4.11
C LEU A 30 7.24 -5.64 -2.70
N LEU A 31 7.17 -4.31 -2.53
CA LEU A 31 6.87 -3.70 -1.24
C LEU A 31 5.47 -4.10 -0.75
N PHE A 32 4.48 -4.13 -1.64
CA PHE A 32 3.12 -4.57 -1.31
C PHE A 32 3.11 -6.03 -0.84
N GLN A 33 3.83 -6.93 -1.52
CA GLN A 33 3.93 -8.33 -1.10
C GLN A 33 4.62 -8.48 0.26
N GLU A 34 5.69 -7.73 0.53
CA GLU A 34 6.39 -7.79 1.81
C GLU A 34 5.53 -7.21 2.94
N LEU A 35 4.82 -6.10 2.70
CA LEU A 35 3.85 -5.55 3.66
C LEU A 35 2.72 -6.53 3.94
N TRP A 36 2.20 -7.22 2.92
CA TRP A 36 1.17 -8.25 3.09
C TRP A 36 1.63 -9.38 4.02
N ARG A 37 2.89 -9.82 3.89
CA ARG A 37 3.46 -10.89 4.73
C ARG A 37 3.53 -10.54 6.22
N VAL A 38 3.70 -9.26 6.54
CA VAL A 38 3.82 -8.77 7.93
C VAL A 38 2.54 -8.13 8.46
N ASN A 39 1.45 -8.15 7.67
CA ASN A 39 0.20 -7.46 8.00
C ASN A 39 -0.67 -8.24 9.01
N GLU A 40 -0.17 -8.41 10.22
CA GLU A 40 -0.84 -9.14 11.30
C GLU A 40 -2.17 -8.48 11.72
N ASP A 41 -2.28 -7.15 11.64
CA ASP A 41 -3.50 -6.43 11.99
C ASP A 41 -4.52 -6.35 10.84
N THR A 42 -4.25 -7.02 9.71
CA THR A 42 -5.14 -7.01 8.52
C THR A 42 -5.49 -5.60 8.02
N LEU A 43 -4.55 -4.65 8.12
CA LEU A 43 -4.75 -3.28 7.68
C LEU A 43 -5.14 -3.24 6.19
N PRO A 44 -6.11 -2.42 5.78
CA PRO A 44 -6.44 -2.24 4.36
C PRO A 44 -5.32 -1.44 3.66
N ILE A 45 -4.40 -2.17 3.06
CA ILE A 45 -3.29 -1.65 2.26
C ILE A 45 -3.61 -1.96 0.79
N ALA A 46 -3.43 -0.98 -0.09
CA ALA A 46 -3.67 -1.14 -1.53
C ALA A 46 -2.42 -0.84 -2.37
N LEU A 47 -2.34 -1.51 -3.52
CA LEU A 47 -1.36 -1.21 -4.58
C LEU A 47 -2.04 -0.31 -5.63
N HIS A 48 -1.34 0.72 -6.11
CA HIS A 48 -1.86 1.62 -7.13
C HIS A 48 -0.77 2.02 -8.13
N HIS A 49 -0.85 1.53 -9.37
CA HIS A 49 0.01 2.00 -10.46
C HIS A 49 -0.70 1.87 -11.82
N GLY A 50 -0.20 2.59 -12.83
CA GLY A 50 -0.83 2.66 -14.16
C GLY A 50 -1.02 1.32 -14.87
N SER A 51 -0.21 0.31 -14.57
CA SER A 51 -0.36 -1.04 -15.16
C SER A 51 -1.47 -1.92 -14.56
N LEU A 52 -2.16 -1.47 -13.50
CA LEU A 52 -3.32 -2.20 -12.98
C LEU A 52 -4.52 -2.01 -13.91
N ASP A 53 -5.41 -3.01 -13.93
CA ASP A 53 -6.69 -2.92 -14.62
C ASP A 53 -7.47 -1.67 -14.17
N VAL A 54 -8.18 -1.04 -15.11
CA VAL A 54 -8.90 0.22 -14.86
C VAL A 54 -9.92 0.06 -13.74
N ALA A 55 -10.63 -1.07 -13.67
CA ALA A 55 -11.60 -1.31 -12.61
C ALA A 55 -10.91 -1.43 -11.24
N GLN A 56 -9.74 -2.07 -11.18
CA GLN A 56 -8.94 -2.15 -9.95
C GLN A 56 -8.44 -0.77 -9.52
N ARG A 57 -7.90 0.05 -10.43
CA ARG A 57 -7.47 1.42 -10.11
C ARG A 57 -8.61 2.25 -9.55
N ARG A 58 -9.78 2.23 -10.20
CA ARG A 58 -10.98 2.96 -9.74
C ARG A 58 -11.46 2.52 -8.36
N ARG A 59 -11.37 1.22 -8.04
CA ARG A 59 -11.72 0.71 -6.69
C ARG A 59 -10.78 1.29 -5.63
N VAL A 60 -9.47 1.32 -5.92
CA VAL A 60 -8.47 1.90 -5.00
C VAL A 60 -8.66 3.40 -4.85
N GLU A 61 -8.85 4.13 -5.95
CA GLU A 61 -9.12 5.57 -5.96
C GLU A 61 -10.38 5.92 -5.15
N LYS A 62 -11.46 5.14 -5.30
CA LYS A 62 -12.68 5.30 -4.51
C LYS A 62 -12.42 5.06 -3.01
N ALA A 63 -11.79 3.95 -2.66
CA ALA A 63 -11.47 3.63 -1.26
C ALA A 63 -10.53 4.67 -0.61
N MET A 64 -9.62 5.25 -1.42
CA MET A 64 -8.78 6.37 -1.01
C MET A 64 -9.61 7.63 -0.72
N GLY A 65 -10.54 7.99 -1.60
CA GLY A 65 -11.46 9.13 -1.39
C GLY A 65 -12.39 8.96 -0.19
N GLU A 66 -12.75 7.72 0.15
CA GLU A 66 -13.56 7.36 1.32
C GLU A 66 -12.75 7.28 2.62
N ASN A 67 -11.43 7.52 2.60
CA ASN A 67 -10.51 7.31 3.72
C ASN A 67 -10.57 5.88 4.31
N ALA A 68 -10.89 4.89 3.48
CA ALA A 68 -11.04 3.50 3.89
C ALA A 68 -9.72 2.72 3.91
N LEU A 69 -8.62 3.33 3.44
CA LEU A 69 -7.30 2.71 3.33
C LEU A 69 -6.34 3.22 4.40
N ARG A 70 -5.55 2.31 4.95
CA ARG A 70 -4.46 2.60 5.89
C ARG A 70 -3.17 2.96 5.16
N ALA A 71 -2.91 2.31 4.03
CA ALA A 71 -1.80 2.69 3.17
C ALA A 71 -2.07 2.44 1.69
N ILE A 72 -1.38 3.21 0.86
CA ILE A 72 -1.35 3.05 -0.60
C ILE A 72 0.12 2.97 -1.02
N VAL A 73 0.48 1.94 -1.77
CA VAL A 73 1.80 1.79 -2.40
C VAL A 73 1.68 2.22 -3.86
N ALA A 74 2.40 3.28 -4.25
CA ALA A 74 2.33 3.93 -5.55
C ALA A 74 3.69 4.08 -6.22
#